data_AF-A0A2Z5BWG7-F1
#
_entry.id   AF-A0A2Z5BWG7-F1
#
_cell.length_a   1.000
_cell.length_b   1.000
_cell.length_c   1.000
_cell.angle_alpha   90.00
_cell.angle_beta   90.00
_cell.angle_gamma   90.00
#
_symmetry.space_group_name_H-M   'P 1'
#
loop_
_entity.id
_entity.type
_entity.pdbx_description
1 polymer ?
#
loop_
_entity_poly.entity_id
_entity_poly.type
_entity_poly.pdbx_seq_one_letter_code
_entity_poly.pdbx_strand_id
1 'polypeptide(L)'
;MAWFKVDDQLHSHPKAGRAGLAAMGLWTLAGSHCMSYLTDGVVERWFVESKPHGVKLAAALVKAGLWDEHEDGWVFHDWDEFQPTSEKVLEDRADARDRMRKVRANKKANVQPNTLEVSATTLRAANQNGITSLQSVIDSVRKHAHRDIAPDGALQVGLHLIEKAKQHPRNPQMYVTRSISLSPFEVQQFVDERALAVTP
;
A
#
# COMPACT_ATOMS: atom_id res chain seq x y z
N MET A 1 -2.27 -10.22 0.15
CA MET A 1 -1.31 -11.33 0.28
C MET A 1 -1.73 -12.13 1.49
N ALA A 2 -1.78 -13.46 1.40
CA ALA A 2 -2.13 -14.30 2.55
C ALA A 2 -0.87 -14.58 3.36
N TRP A 3 -1.04 -14.65 4.68
CA TRP A 3 0.04 -14.90 5.63
C TRP A 3 -0.30 -16.15 6.40
N PHE A 4 0.71 -16.99 6.63
CA PHE A 4 0.58 -18.11 7.55
C PHE A 4 0.71 -17.57 8.97
N LYS A 5 -0.32 -17.79 9.80
CA LYS A 5 -0.34 -17.25 11.17
C LYS A 5 0.42 -18.18 12.10
N VAL A 6 1.36 -17.58 12.85
CA VAL A 6 2.10 -18.25 13.91
C VAL A 6 1.68 -17.63 15.24
N ASP A 7 1.22 -18.46 16.16
CA ASP A 7 0.80 -18.03 17.49
C ASP A 7 1.98 -17.47 18.31
N ASP A 8 1.71 -16.45 19.12
CA ASP A 8 2.74 -15.76 19.89
C ASP A 8 3.30 -16.59 21.07
N GLN A 9 2.60 -17.66 21.48
CA GLN A 9 3.06 -18.62 22.48
C GLN A 9 3.76 -19.83 21.87
N LEU A 10 3.83 -19.97 20.53
CA LEU A 10 4.39 -21.17 19.88
C LEU A 10 5.81 -21.52 20.37
N HIS A 11 6.61 -20.49 20.69
CA HIS A 11 7.99 -20.63 21.17
C HIS A 11 8.16 -21.47 22.45
N SER A 12 7.12 -21.58 23.28
CA SER A 12 7.12 -22.28 24.57
C SER A 12 6.14 -23.45 24.58
N HIS A 13 5.44 -23.68 23.46
CA HIS A 13 4.42 -24.71 23.36
C HIS A 13 5.05 -26.13 23.38
N PRO A 14 4.54 -27.06 24.21
CA PRO A 14 5.13 -28.40 24.34
C PRO A 14 5.23 -29.17 23.02
N LYS A 15 4.25 -29.01 22.10
CA LYS A 15 4.32 -29.66 20.78
C LYS A 15 5.51 -29.15 19.95
N ALA A 16 5.79 -27.85 19.97
CA ALA A 16 6.92 -27.26 19.24
C ALA A 16 8.27 -27.75 19.81
N GLY A 17 8.37 -27.80 21.15
CA GLY A 17 9.54 -28.38 21.83
C GLY A 17 9.77 -29.86 21.48
N ARG A 18 8.70 -30.66 21.43
CA ARG A 18 8.76 -32.10 21.07
C ARG A 18 9.15 -32.33 19.61
N ALA A 19 8.68 -31.48 18.69
CA ALA A 19 9.04 -31.57 17.28
C ALA A 19 10.51 -31.20 17.03
N GLY A 20 11.02 -30.22 17.79
CA GLY A 20 12.39 -29.72 17.68
C GLY A 20 12.54 -28.63 16.61
N LEU A 21 13.57 -27.79 16.76
CA LEU A 21 13.75 -26.57 15.95
C LEU A 21 13.82 -26.83 14.44
N ALA A 22 14.51 -27.89 14.01
CA ALA A 22 14.61 -28.21 12.58
C ALA A 22 13.24 -28.55 11.97
N ALA A 23 12.41 -29.29 12.71
CA ALA A 23 11.06 -29.64 12.28
C ALA A 23 10.15 -28.40 12.27
N MET A 24 10.29 -27.50 13.25
CA MET A 24 9.57 -26.22 13.26
C MET A 24 9.96 -25.31 12.09
N GLY A 25 11.22 -25.39 11.62
CA GLY A 25 11.65 -24.75 10.38
C GLY A 25 10.88 -25.27 9.16
N LEU A 26 10.76 -26.60 9.03
CA LEU A 26 9.95 -27.22 7.98
C LEU A 26 8.47 -26.81 8.09
N TRP A 27 7.90 -26.84 9.30
CA TRP A 27 6.52 -26.44 9.58
C TRP A 27 6.24 -25.01 9.11
N THR A 28 7.14 -24.06 9.40
CA THR A 28 6.98 -22.66 8.99
C THR A 28 7.02 -22.50 7.47
N LEU A 29 7.95 -23.17 6.80
CA LEU A 29 8.07 -23.13 5.34
C LEU A 29 6.86 -23.77 4.65
N ALA A 30 6.37 -24.89 5.19
CA ALA A 30 5.18 -25.55 4.69
C ALA A 30 3.93 -24.69 4.86
N GLY A 31 3.75 -24.01 6.00
CA GLY A 31 2.60 -23.13 6.21
C GLY A 31 2.59 -21.96 5.21
N SER A 32 3.75 -21.38 4.93
CA SER A 32 3.92 -20.37 3.87
C SER A 32 3.57 -20.92 2.48
N HIS A 33 4.00 -22.16 2.19
CA HIS A 33 3.66 -22.85 0.94
C HIS A 33 2.14 -23.05 0.81
N CYS A 34 1.49 -23.60 1.83
CA CYS A 34 0.03 -23.80 1.83
C CYS A 34 -0.73 -22.50 1.63
N MET A 35 -0.27 -21.37 2.19
CA MET A 35 -0.88 -20.05 1.98
C MET A 35 -0.69 -19.49 0.57
N SER A 36 0.44 -19.80 -0.08
CA SER A 36 0.71 -19.38 -1.45
C SER A 36 -0.15 -20.15 -2.44
N TYR A 37 -0.25 -21.48 -2.25
CA TYR A 37 -0.95 -22.40 -3.14
C TYR A 37 -2.42 -22.62 -2.77
N LEU A 38 -2.86 -22.10 -1.62
CA LEU A 38 -4.22 -22.23 -1.10
C LEU A 38 -4.66 -23.69 -0.97
N THR A 39 -3.81 -24.51 -0.35
CA THR A 39 -4.02 -25.96 -0.21
C THR A 39 -4.72 -26.36 1.09
N ASP A 40 -5.25 -25.39 1.84
CA ASP A 40 -5.96 -25.62 3.11
C ASP A 40 -5.19 -26.54 4.08
N GLY A 41 -3.89 -26.29 4.20
CA GLY A 41 -3.00 -27.01 5.09
C GLY A 41 -2.47 -28.33 4.54
N VAL A 42 -2.84 -28.76 3.34
CA VAL A 42 -2.23 -29.93 2.69
C VAL A 42 -0.82 -29.60 2.23
N VAL A 43 0.14 -30.42 2.67
CA VAL A 43 1.56 -30.36 2.34
C VAL A 43 1.89 -31.55 1.46
N GLU A 44 2.13 -31.27 0.18
CA GLU A 44 2.41 -32.29 -0.84
C GLU A 44 3.75 -33.00 -0.56
N ARG A 45 3.78 -34.30 -0.83
CA ARG A 45 4.95 -35.16 -0.56
C ARG A 45 6.25 -34.62 -1.15
N TRP A 46 6.22 -34.18 -2.40
CA TRP A 46 7.41 -33.66 -3.09
C TRP A 46 8.00 -32.44 -2.39
N PHE A 47 7.18 -31.59 -1.77
CA PHE A 47 7.65 -30.38 -1.09
C PHE A 47 8.52 -30.74 0.12
N VAL A 48 8.08 -31.75 0.88
CA VAL A 48 8.82 -32.29 2.03
C VAL A 48 10.07 -33.01 1.57
N GLU A 49 9.97 -33.89 0.58
CA GLU A 49 11.11 -34.65 0.04
C GLU A 49 12.19 -33.74 -0.57
N SER A 50 11.80 -32.54 -1.04
CA SER A 50 12.72 -31.50 -1.51
C SER A 50 13.60 -30.90 -0.40
N LYS A 51 13.30 -31.12 0.88
CA LYS A 51 14.04 -30.51 2.00
C LYS A 51 15.05 -31.48 2.60
N PRO A 52 16.20 -30.97 3.10
CA PRO A 52 17.14 -31.79 3.84
C PRO A 52 16.45 -32.51 5.00
N HIS A 53 16.52 -33.84 5.01
CA HIS A 53 15.87 -34.70 6.01
C HIS A 53 14.36 -34.51 6.15
N GLY A 54 13.67 -34.00 5.12
CA GLY A 54 12.28 -33.59 5.20
C GLY A 54 11.34 -34.67 5.72
N VAL A 55 11.43 -35.91 5.21
CA VAL A 55 10.57 -37.03 5.66
C VAL A 55 10.75 -37.32 7.15
N LYS A 56 12.00 -37.25 7.66
CA LYS A 56 12.29 -37.44 9.09
C LYS A 56 11.72 -36.30 9.93
N LEU A 57 11.81 -35.07 9.43
CA LEU A 57 11.25 -33.90 10.10
C LEU A 57 9.71 -33.93 10.11
N ALA A 58 9.08 -34.34 9.01
CA ALA A 58 7.64 -34.54 8.91
C ALA A 58 7.15 -35.60 9.92
N ALA A 59 7.86 -36.72 10.04
CA ALA A 59 7.54 -37.72 11.06
C ALA A 59 7.63 -37.16 12.49
N ALA A 60 8.55 -36.23 12.77
CA ALA A 60 8.63 -35.55 14.06
C ALA A 60 7.44 -34.60 14.30
N LEU A 61 6.96 -33.91 13.25
CA LEU A 61 5.76 -33.06 13.33
C LEU A 61 4.49 -33.88 13.56
N VAL A 62 4.36 -35.02 12.87
CA VAL A 62 3.24 -35.96 13.08
C VAL A 62 3.26 -36.51 14.51
N LYS A 63 4.42 -37.00 14.97
CA LYS A 63 4.57 -37.49 16.34
C LYS A 63 4.28 -36.41 17.41
N ALA A 64 4.55 -35.15 17.11
CA ALA A 64 4.25 -34.03 17.98
C ALA A 64 2.78 -33.58 17.95
N GLY A 65 1.96 -34.11 17.03
CA GLY A 65 0.57 -33.71 16.83
C GLY A 65 0.43 -32.30 16.25
N LEU A 66 1.40 -31.90 15.43
CA LEU A 66 1.36 -30.65 14.65
C LEU A 66 0.86 -30.90 13.22
N TRP A 67 1.11 -32.10 12.68
CA TRP A 67 0.63 -32.57 11.38
C TRP A 67 -0.08 -33.92 11.54
N ASP A 68 -0.93 -34.25 10.58
CA ASP A 68 -1.53 -35.56 10.39
C ASP A 68 -1.09 -36.17 9.05
N GLU A 69 -1.21 -37.50 8.92
CA GLU A 69 -0.98 -38.18 7.65
C GLU A 69 -2.12 -37.88 6.66
N HIS A 70 -1.76 -37.66 5.40
CA HIS A 70 -2.71 -37.36 4.33
C HIS A 70 -2.35 -38.18 3.09
N GLU A 71 -3.32 -38.49 2.23
CA GLU A 71 -3.11 -39.30 1.02
C GLU A 71 -1.97 -38.73 0.15
N ASP A 72 -2.00 -37.41 -0.08
CA ASP A 72 -1.01 -36.69 -0.90
C ASP A 72 0.29 -36.32 -0.17
N GLY A 73 0.42 -36.68 1.12
CA GLY A 73 1.57 -36.33 1.95
C GLY A 73 1.19 -36.14 3.42
N TRP A 74 1.06 -34.88 3.84
CA TRP A 74 0.72 -34.52 5.20
C TRP A 74 -0.27 -33.36 5.21
N VAL A 75 -0.95 -33.15 6.33
CA VAL A 75 -1.84 -31.99 6.53
C VAL A 75 -1.55 -31.34 7.88
N PHE A 76 -1.69 -30.03 7.97
CA PHE A 76 -1.63 -29.33 9.26
C PHE A 76 -2.80 -29.75 10.15
N HIS A 77 -2.49 -30.04 11.42
CA HIS A 77 -3.52 -30.26 12.43
C HIS A 77 -4.27 -28.94 12.69
N ASP A 78 -5.60 -29.01 12.79
CA ASP A 78 -6.50 -27.88 13.08
C ASP A 78 -6.31 -26.64 12.18
N TRP A 79 -6.03 -26.84 10.87
CA TRP A 79 -5.82 -25.71 9.94
C TRP A 79 -6.97 -24.71 9.97
N ASP A 80 -8.21 -25.18 9.82
CA ASP A 80 -9.40 -24.33 9.69
C ASP A 80 -9.74 -23.54 10.96
N GLU A 81 -9.25 -23.95 12.12
CA GLU A 81 -9.48 -23.23 13.38
C GLU A 81 -8.66 -21.93 13.44
N PHE A 82 -7.43 -21.96 12.94
CA PHE A 82 -6.48 -20.86 13.11
C PHE A 82 -6.19 -20.11 11.80
N GLN A 83 -6.24 -20.82 10.68
CA GLN A 83 -5.86 -20.30 9.37
C GLN A 83 -7.10 -19.96 8.53
N PRO A 84 -7.04 -18.89 7.72
CA PRO A 84 -8.09 -18.63 6.74
C PRO A 84 -8.12 -19.73 5.68
N THR A 85 -9.33 -20.16 5.31
CA THR A 85 -9.55 -21.08 4.20
C THR A 85 -9.21 -20.44 2.85
N SER A 86 -8.93 -21.26 1.86
CA SER A 86 -8.67 -20.88 0.47
C SER A 86 -9.77 -19.97 -0.08
N GLU A 87 -11.04 -20.32 0.16
CA GLU A 87 -12.21 -19.52 -0.21
C GLU A 87 -12.16 -18.13 0.42
N LYS A 88 -11.90 -18.05 1.72
CA LYS A 88 -11.84 -16.76 2.42
C LYS A 88 -10.71 -15.88 1.89
N VAL A 89 -9.55 -16.47 1.60
CA VAL A 89 -8.42 -15.75 1.02
C VAL A 89 -8.75 -15.21 -0.39
N LEU A 90 -9.48 -15.97 -1.21
CA LEU A 90 -9.88 -15.55 -2.55
C LEU A 90 -10.91 -14.42 -2.50
N GLU A 91 -11.88 -14.49 -1.59
CA GLU A 91 -12.85 -13.43 -1.32
C GLU A 91 -12.13 -12.13 -0.92
N ASP A 92 -11.24 -12.19 0.07
CA ASP A 92 -10.49 -11.02 0.54
C ASP A 92 -9.63 -10.39 -0.58
N ARG A 93 -9.08 -11.23 -1.48
CA ARG A 93 -8.35 -10.77 -2.67
C ARG A 93 -9.27 -10.08 -3.66
N ALA A 94 -10.49 -10.58 -3.88
CA ALA A 94 -11.48 -9.94 -4.74
C ALA A 94 -11.90 -8.57 -4.17
N ASP A 95 -12.23 -8.51 -2.90
CA ASP A 95 -12.61 -7.28 -2.21
C ASP A 95 -11.51 -6.22 -2.20
N ALA A 96 -10.26 -6.65 -2.02
CA ALA A 96 -9.12 -5.74 -2.14
C ALA A 96 -8.98 -5.16 -3.56
N ARG A 97 -9.16 -6.00 -4.60
CA ARG A 97 -9.13 -5.53 -5.99
C ARG A 97 -10.25 -4.54 -6.27
N ASP A 98 -11.46 -4.81 -5.78
CA ASP A 98 -12.61 -3.93 -5.99
C ASP A 98 -12.50 -2.60 -5.24
N ARG A 99 -12.02 -2.62 -4.00
CA ARG A 99 -11.69 -1.40 -3.25
C ARG A 99 -10.67 -0.56 -4.01
N MET A 100 -9.59 -1.15 -4.48
CA MET A 100 -8.56 -0.44 -5.25
C MET A 100 -9.08 0.08 -6.59
N ARG A 101 -9.96 -0.67 -7.27
CA ARG A 101 -10.64 -0.24 -8.49
C ARG A 101 -11.49 1.02 -8.22
N LYS A 102 -12.30 1.02 -7.17
CA LYS A 102 -13.13 2.18 -6.77
C LYS A 102 -12.27 3.40 -6.42
N VAL A 103 -11.21 3.22 -5.63
CA VAL A 103 -10.27 4.31 -5.29
C VAL A 103 -9.64 4.92 -6.54
N ARG A 104 -9.19 4.09 -7.49
CA ARG A 104 -8.59 4.55 -8.75
C ARG A 104 -9.61 5.25 -9.65
N ALA A 105 -10.84 4.75 -9.72
CA ALA A 105 -11.93 5.36 -10.48
C ALA A 105 -12.27 6.75 -9.92
N ASN A 106 -12.43 6.86 -8.60
CA ASN A 106 -12.70 8.15 -7.93
C ASN A 106 -11.54 9.13 -8.15
N LYS A 107 -10.29 8.66 -8.09
CA LYS A 107 -9.13 9.51 -8.37
C LYS A 107 -9.15 10.04 -9.81
N LYS A 108 -9.57 9.24 -10.80
CA LYS A 108 -9.73 9.69 -12.20
C LYS A 108 -10.90 10.66 -12.36
N ALA A 109 -12.05 10.38 -11.75
CA ALA A 109 -13.24 11.22 -11.84
C ALA A 109 -13.04 12.61 -11.21
N ASN A 110 -12.19 12.70 -10.18
CA ASN A 110 -11.89 13.96 -9.50
C ASN A 110 -10.76 14.78 -10.19
N VAL A 111 -10.22 14.31 -11.32
CA VAL A 111 -9.37 15.14 -12.18
C VAL A 111 -10.30 16.02 -13.01
N GLN A 112 -10.58 17.23 -12.51
CA GLN A 112 -11.28 18.21 -13.32
C GLN A 112 -10.40 18.57 -14.53
N PRO A 113 -10.95 18.56 -15.76
CA PRO A 113 -10.23 19.10 -16.91
C PRO A 113 -9.87 20.56 -16.64
N ASN A 114 -8.73 21.03 -17.16
CA ASN A 114 -8.29 22.42 -17.05
C ASN A 114 -9.25 23.30 -17.90
N THR A 115 -10.42 23.64 -17.36
CA THR A 115 -11.45 24.47 -18.02
C THR A 115 -11.20 25.97 -17.90
N LEU A 116 -10.12 26.38 -17.24
CA LEU A 116 -9.78 27.79 -17.08
C LEU A 116 -9.25 28.35 -18.40
N GLU A 117 -9.72 29.54 -18.79
CA GLU A 117 -9.03 30.35 -19.77
C GLU A 117 -7.69 30.79 -19.17
N VAL A 118 -6.61 30.12 -19.58
CA VAL A 118 -5.26 30.43 -19.13
C VAL A 118 -4.46 30.97 -20.32
N SER A 119 -3.75 32.08 -20.09
CA SER A 119 -2.86 32.63 -21.12
C SER A 119 -1.82 31.59 -21.57
N ALA A 120 -1.49 31.56 -22.86
CA ALA A 120 -0.50 30.62 -23.40
C ALA A 120 0.88 30.78 -22.72
N THR A 121 1.22 32.00 -22.31
CA THR A 121 2.43 32.32 -21.55
C THR A 121 2.44 31.66 -20.18
N THR A 122 1.35 31.73 -19.43
CA THR A 122 1.23 31.13 -18.10
C THR A 122 1.29 29.60 -18.17
N LEU A 123 0.63 28.99 -19.15
CA LEU A 123 0.69 27.54 -19.37
C LEU A 123 2.11 27.06 -19.71
N ARG A 124 2.83 27.81 -20.56
CA ARG A 124 4.23 27.49 -20.90
C ARG A 124 5.13 27.55 -19.67
N ALA A 125 5.01 28.61 -18.87
CA ALA A 125 5.79 28.78 -17.65
C ALA A 125 5.48 27.69 -16.60
N ALA A 126 4.20 27.32 -16.42
CA ALA A 126 3.80 26.25 -15.53
C ALA A 126 4.43 24.90 -15.93
N ASN A 127 4.34 24.54 -17.22
CA ASN A 127 4.91 23.31 -17.75
C ASN A 127 6.43 23.25 -17.63
N GLN A 128 7.14 24.36 -17.87
CA GLN A 128 8.60 24.44 -17.68
C GLN A 128 9.02 24.17 -16.24
N ASN A 129 8.15 24.45 -15.27
CA ASN A 129 8.38 24.22 -13.85
C ASN A 129 7.72 22.93 -13.34
N GLY A 130 7.24 22.06 -14.23
CA GLY A 130 6.63 20.78 -13.86
C GLY A 130 5.28 20.89 -13.15
N ILE A 131 4.60 22.04 -13.27
CA ILE A 131 3.23 22.26 -12.80
C ILE A 131 2.29 21.90 -13.95
N THR A 132 1.72 20.71 -13.90
CA THR A 132 0.90 20.13 -14.98
C THR A 132 -0.59 20.49 -14.86
N SER A 133 -1.03 20.98 -13.70
CA SER A 133 -2.41 21.44 -13.49
C SER A 133 -2.44 22.64 -12.54
N LEU A 134 -2.65 23.83 -13.11
CA LEU A 134 -2.90 25.04 -12.35
C LEU A 134 -4.22 24.97 -11.57
N GLN A 135 -5.25 24.32 -12.14
CA GLN A 135 -6.52 24.08 -11.43
C GLN A 135 -6.29 23.35 -10.10
N SER A 136 -5.46 22.30 -10.09
CA SER A 136 -5.16 21.58 -8.86
C SER A 136 -4.45 22.44 -7.81
N VAL A 137 -3.69 23.46 -8.22
CA VAL A 137 -3.07 24.41 -7.29
C VAL A 137 -4.14 25.36 -6.74
N ILE A 138 -5.00 25.92 -7.61
CA ILE A 138 -6.13 26.79 -7.22
C ILE A 138 -7.03 26.07 -6.21
N ASP A 139 -7.44 24.83 -6.51
CA ASP A 139 -8.29 24.03 -5.63
C ASP A 139 -7.63 23.77 -4.28
N SER A 140 -6.31 23.52 -4.28
CA SER A 140 -5.55 23.31 -3.05
C SER A 140 -5.47 24.59 -2.22
N VAL A 141 -5.25 25.75 -2.83
CA VAL A 141 -5.24 27.05 -2.15
C VAL A 141 -6.63 27.37 -1.59
N ARG A 142 -7.69 27.20 -2.39
CA ARG A 142 -9.08 27.38 -1.93
C ARG A 142 -9.38 26.51 -0.72
N LYS A 143 -9.01 25.23 -0.78
CA LYS A 143 -9.32 24.24 0.26
C LYS A 143 -8.56 24.50 1.56
N HIS A 144 -7.28 24.84 1.48
CA HIS A 144 -6.39 24.86 2.65
C HIS A 144 -6.05 26.27 3.15
N ALA A 145 -5.92 27.24 2.25
CA ALA A 145 -5.60 28.62 2.57
C ALA A 145 -6.83 29.56 2.52
N HIS A 146 -8.01 29.04 2.15
CA HIS A 146 -9.26 29.79 2.10
C HIS A 146 -9.17 31.08 1.26
N ARG A 147 -8.52 30.97 0.09
CA ARG A 147 -8.38 32.04 -0.89
C ARG A 147 -8.73 31.54 -2.29
N ASP A 148 -9.44 32.38 -3.04
CA ASP A 148 -9.65 32.20 -4.47
C ASP A 148 -8.59 32.98 -5.23
N ILE A 149 -7.93 32.33 -6.18
CA ILE A 149 -6.83 32.91 -6.96
C ILE A 149 -7.00 32.59 -8.44
N ALA A 150 -6.54 33.50 -9.29
CA ALA A 150 -6.50 33.30 -10.74
C ALA A 150 -5.38 32.32 -11.15
N PRO A 151 -5.39 31.79 -12.39
CA PRO A 151 -4.31 30.93 -12.92
C PRO A 151 -2.90 31.50 -12.76
N ASP A 152 -2.75 32.81 -12.96
CA ASP A 152 -1.46 33.49 -12.81
C ASP A 152 -1.01 33.53 -11.35
N GLY A 153 -1.95 33.73 -10.42
CA GLY A 153 -1.68 33.62 -8.98
C GLY A 153 -1.28 32.20 -8.59
N ALA A 154 -1.93 31.19 -9.16
CA ALA A 154 -1.59 29.78 -8.93
C ALA A 154 -0.18 29.42 -9.43
N LEU A 155 0.23 29.98 -10.58
CA LEU A 155 1.61 29.86 -11.06
C LEU A 155 2.58 30.50 -10.06
N GLN A 156 2.32 31.72 -9.61
CA GLN A 156 3.19 32.42 -8.65
C GLN A 156 3.34 31.67 -7.32
N VAL A 157 2.25 31.15 -6.77
CA VAL A 157 2.28 30.31 -5.56
C VAL A 157 3.12 29.05 -5.81
N GLY A 158 2.92 28.38 -6.95
CA GLY A 158 3.69 27.19 -7.31
C GLY A 158 5.19 27.47 -7.41
N LEU A 159 5.58 28.53 -8.10
CA LEU A 159 6.98 28.96 -8.23
C LEU A 159 7.60 29.30 -6.87
N HIS A 160 6.89 30.08 -6.05
CA HIS A 160 7.35 30.45 -4.71
C HIS A 160 7.68 29.21 -3.87
N LEU A 161 6.81 28.21 -3.87
CA LEU A 161 7.02 26.99 -3.10
C LEU A 161 8.19 26.17 -3.66
N ILE A 162 8.31 26.06 -4.99
CA ILE A 162 9.42 25.35 -5.65
C ILE A 162 10.76 26.02 -5.34
N GLU A 163 10.84 27.35 -5.36
CA GLU A 163 12.04 28.12 -5.03
C GLU A 163 12.50 27.90 -3.59
N LYS A 164 11.56 27.68 -2.66
CA LYS A 164 11.88 27.35 -1.25
C LYS A 164 12.38 25.92 -1.06
N ALA A 165 12.23 25.04 -2.05
CA ALA A 165 12.72 23.68 -1.94
C ALA A 165 14.25 23.66 -1.93
N LYS A 166 14.86 22.89 -1.01
CA LYS A 166 16.33 22.73 -0.95
C LYS A 166 16.95 22.25 -2.27
N GLN A 167 16.19 21.45 -3.02
CA GLN A 167 16.54 20.92 -4.34
C GLN A 167 15.28 20.89 -5.19
N HIS A 168 15.44 20.98 -6.51
CA HIS A 168 14.29 20.93 -7.42
C HIS A 168 13.51 19.60 -7.24
N PRO A 169 12.20 19.63 -6.95
CA PRO A 169 11.45 18.42 -6.64
C PRO A 169 11.36 17.47 -7.84
N ARG A 170 11.45 16.15 -7.59
CA ARG A 170 11.20 15.13 -8.63
C ARG A 170 9.78 15.17 -9.21
N ASN A 171 8.81 15.65 -8.41
CA ASN A 171 7.43 15.85 -8.84
C ASN A 171 6.95 17.22 -8.33
N PRO A 172 7.17 18.30 -9.10
CA PRO A 172 6.86 19.67 -8.67
C PRO A 172 5.39 19.89 -8.34
N GLN A 173 4.47 19.39 -9.18
CA GLN A 173 3.01 19.45 -8.93
C GLN A 173 2.65 18.89 -7.54
N MET A 174 3.08 17.66 -7.23
CA MET A 174 2.79 17.02 -5.93
C MET A 174 3.43 17.76 -4.77
N TYR A 175 4.65 18.27 -4.96
CA TYR A 175 5.33 19.07 -3.95
C TYR A 175 4.55 20.34 -3.64
N VAL A 176 4.13 21.11 -4.65
CA VAL A 176 3.34 22.35 -4.47
C VAL A 176 2.04 22.08 -3.70
N THR A 177 1.21 21.13 -4.16
CA THR A 177 -0.07 20.85 -3.49
C THR A 177 0.12 20.35 -2.06
N ARG A 178 1.19 19.58 -1.80
CA ARG A 178 1.50 19.10 -0.45
C ARG A 178 1.98 20.24 0.44
N SER A 179 2.85 21.12 -0.06
CA SER A 179 3.34 22.28 0.70
C SER A 179 2.20 23.22 1.08
N ILE A 180 1.23 23.44 0.20
CA ILE A 180 0.01 24.21 0.50
C ILE A 180 -0.76 23.58 1.67
N SER A 181 -0.91 22.26 1.68
CA SER A 181 -1.61 21.56 2.77
C SER A 181 -0.84 21.54 4.10
N LEU A 182 0.50 21.61 4.06
CA LEU A 182 1.35 21.57 5.26
C LEU A 182 1.52 22.94 5.89
N SER A 183 1.58 24.00 5.08
CA SER A 183 1.80 25.38 5.52
C SER A 183 0.71 26.32 4.97
N PRO A 184 -0.58 26.11 5.30
CA PRO A 184 -1.67 26.90 4.73
C PRO A 184 -1.61 28.39 5.06
N PHE A 185 -1.19 28.74 6.28
CA PHE A 185 -1.08 30.13 6.71
C PHE A 185 0.02 30.89 5.95
N GLU A 186 1.15 30.24 5.68
CA GLU A 186 2.23 30.82 4.89
C GLU A 186 1.77 31.12 3.46
N VAL A 187 1.04 30.20 2.84
CA VAL A 187 0.48 30.40 1.51
C VAL A 187 -0.58 31.50 1.51
N GLN A 188 -1.41 31.57 2.54
CA GLN A 188 -2.39 32.64 2.71
C GLN A 188 -1.70 34.01 2.80
N GLN A 189 -0.65 34.14 3.63
CA GLN A 189 0.14 35.37 3.75
C GLN A 189 0.75 35.77 2.41
N PHE A 190 1.37 34.82 1.70
CA PHE A 190 1.96 35.10 0.39
C PHE A 190 0.92 35.59 -0.63
N VAL A 191 -0.26 34.97 -0.67
CA VAL A 191 -1.37 35.38 -1.55
C VAL A 191 -1.86 36.78 -1.21
N ASP A 192 -1.99 37.10 0.07
CA ASP A 192 -2.46 38.40 0.55
C ASP A 192 -1.42 39.51 0.29
N GLU A 193 -0.14 39.25 0.58
CA GLU A 193 0.99 40.18 0.36
C GLU A 193 1.18 40.54 -1.12
N ARG A 194 0.97 39.55 -2.00
CA ARG A 194 1.10 39.74 -3.46
C ARG A 194 -0.21 40.19 -4.12
N ALA A 195 -1.27 40.43 -3.34
CA ALA A 195 -2.59 40.80 -3.83
C ALA A 195 -3.11 39.85 -4.93
N LEU A 196 -2.89 38.54 -4.76
CA LEU A 196 -3.26 37.51 -5.74
C LEU A 196 -4.69 36.99 -5.57
N ALA A 197 -5.35 37.35 -4.47
CA ALA A 197 -6.72 36.96 -4.20
C ALA A 197 -7.68 37.64 -5.19
N VAL A 198 -8.57 36.86 -5.79
CA VAL A 198 -9.65 37.36 -6.63
C VAL A 198 -10.88 37.50 -5.75
N THR A 199 -11.56 38.65 -5.81
CA THR A 199 -12.84 38.84 -5.14
C THR A 199 -13.90 38.02 -5.89
N PRO A 200 -14.78 37.26 -5.19
CA PRO A 200 -15.82 36.47 -5.84
C PRO A 200 -16.82 37.33 -6.64
#